data_AF-A0A7Y3TX16-F1
#
_entry.id   AF-A0A7Y3TX16-F1
#
_cell.length_a   1.000
_cell.length_b   1.000
_cell.length_c   1.000
_cell.angle_alpha   90.00
_cell.angle_beta   90.00
_cell.angle_gamma   90.00
#
_symmetry.space_group_name_H-M   'P 1'
#
loop_
_entity.id
_entity.type
_entity.pdbx_description
1 polymer ?
#
loop_
_entity_poly.entity_id
_entity_poly.type
_entity_poly.pdbx_seq_one_letter_code
_entity_poly.pdbx_strand_id
1 'polypeptide(L)'
;MQKKKSRWYPLHFENIQQIELLVVDGPPEGTCSYARYPAVPALHERMAADVEVWIDDANRQDEIDICKRWAELYGFDLEFFRWKKA
;
A
#
# COMPACT_ATOMS: atom_id res chain seq x y z
N MET A 1 -10.68 7.55 21.87
CA MET A 1 -9.35 7.74 21.24
C MET A 1 -9.55 8.57 19.98
N GLN A 2 -8.99 9.78 19.90
CA GLN A 2 -9.16 10.63 18.71
C GLN A 2 -8.42 9.98 17.53
N LYS A 3 -9.15 9.61 16.47
CA LYS A 3 -8.55 9.08 15.23
C LYS A 3 -7.72 10.21 14.59
N LYS A 4 -6.40 10.04 14.48
CA LYS A 4 -5.55 10.97 13.71
C LYS A 4 -6.06 11.00 12.28
N LYS A 5 -6.25 12.20 11.72
CA LYS A 5 -6.66 12.40 10.32
C LYS A 5 -5.64 11.71 9.40
N SER A 6 -6.12 10.91 8.44
CA SER A 6 -5.25 10.30 7.42
C SER A 6 -4.46 11.41 6.71
N ARG A 7 -3.14 11.24 6.63
CA ARG A 7 -2.23 12.15 5.94
C ARG A 7 -1.44 11.33 4.93
N TRP A 8 -1.70 11.60 3.66
CA TRP A 8 -1.03 10.97 2.53
C TRP A 8 -0.45 12.04 1.60
N TYR A 9 0.36 11.60 0.63
CA TYR A 9 0.90 12.46 -0.41
C TYR A 9 -0.20 12.99 -1.33
N PRO A 10 -0.11 14.25 -1.78
CA PRO A 10 -1.00 14.73 -2.82
C PRO A 10 -0.63 14.08 -4.16
N LEU A 11 -1.64 13.63 -4.91
CA LEU A 11 -1.43 12.95 -6.19
C LEU A 11 -1.26 13.99 -7.29
N HIS A 12 -0.09 14.02 -7.92
CA HIS A 12 0.20 14.86 -9.08
C HIS A 12 0.83 13.98 -10.15
N PHE A 13 -0.04 13.34 -10.96
CA PHE A 13 0.39 12.47 -12.05
C PHE A 13 -0.32 12.90 -13.33
N GLU A 14 0.44 13.35 -14.32
CA GLU A 14 -0.15 13.75 -15.60
C GLU A 14 -0.30 12.55 -16.55
N ASN A 15 0.71 11.67 -16.64
CA ASN A 15 0.77 10.63 -17.69
C ASN A 15 1.17 9.23 -17.16
N ILE A 16 0.82 8.88 -15.92
CA ILE A 16 1.06 7.54 -15.37
C ILE A 16 -0.22 6.70 -15.50
N GLN A 17 -0.10 5.60 -16.24
CA GLN A 17 -1.11 4.58 -16.52
C GLN A 17 -0.41 3.22 -16.71
N GLN A 18 -1.16 2.12 -16.67
CA GLN A 18 -0.64 0.75 -16.81
C GLN A 18 0.50 0.46 -15.82
N ILE A 19 0.28 0.79 -14.54
CA ILE A 19 1.24 0.46 -13.48
C ILE A 19 1.26 -1.07 -13.33
N GLU A 20 2.36 -1.69 -13.74
CA GLU A 20 2.61 -3.13 -13.57
C GLU A 20 3.25 -3.46 -12.20
N LEU A 21 3.92 -2.48 -11.58
CA LEU A 21 4.53 -2.62 -10.25
C LEU A 21 4.34 -1.35 -9.43
N LEU A 22 3.76 -1.50 -8.24
CA LEU A 22 3.65 -0.44 -7.23
C LEU A 22 4.45 -0.83 -5.99
N VAL A 23 5.47 -0.05 -5.64
CA VAL A 23 6.25 -0.21 -4.40
C VAL A 23 5.83 0.87 -3.38
N VAL A 24 5.49 0.46 -2.16
CA VAL A 24 4.95 1.31 -1.10
C VAL A 24 5.85 1.28 0.13
N ASP A 25 6.66 2.32 0.30
CA ASP A 25 7.57 2.49 1.45
C ASP A 25 7.17 3.66 2.37
N GLY A 26 6.31 4.57 1.91
CA GLY A 26 5.96 5.79 2.65
C GLY A 26 4.46 6.00 2.84
N PRO A 27 4.07 6.97 3.70
CA PRO A 27 4.90 7.75 4.59
C PRO A 27 5.19 6.93 5.86
N PRO A 28 6.12 7.41 6.72
CA PRO A 28 6.50 6.72 7.94
C PRO A 28 5.29 6.36 8.82
N GLU A 29 5.34 5.21 9.50
CA GLU A 29 4.27 4.65 10.37
C GLU A 29 3.67 5.71 11.33
N GLY A 30 4.52 6.56 11.92
CA GLY A 30 4.09 7.60 12.87
C GLY A 30 3.21 8.71 12.29
N THR A 31 3.04 8.77 10.96
CA THR A 31 2.27 9.81 10.26
C THR A 31 0.79 9.77 10.64
N CYS A 32 0.16 8.60 10.55
CA CYS A 32 -1.20 8.33 11.00
C CYS A 32 -1.42 6.82 11.03
N SER A 33 -2.50 6.37 11.70
CA SER A 33 -2.92 4.96 11.61
C SER A 33 -3.11 4.56 10.15
N TYR A 34 -2.60 3.38 9.80
CA TYR A 34 -2.62 2.85 8.45
C TYR A 34 -2.00 3.81 7.42
N ALA A 35 -0.82 4.36 7.74
CA ALA A 35 -0.15 5.37 6.94
C ALA A 35 -0.07 4.99 5.45
N ARG A 36 0.30 3.75 5.14
CA ARG A 36 0.47 3.18 3.79
C ARG A 36 -0.82 2.84 3.05
N TYR A 37 -1.96 2.76 3.74
CA TYR A 37 -3.26 2.36 3.18
C TYR A 37 -3.70 3.13 1.92
N PRO A 38 -3.49 4.45 1.80
CA PRO A 38 -4.02 5.19 0.66
C PRO A 38 -3.36 4.86 -0.68
N ALA A 39 -2.21 4.16 -0.71
CA ALA A 39 -1.46 3.88 -1.93
C ALA A 39 -2.29 3.16 -3.01
N VAL A 40 -2.89 2.01 -2.69
CA VAL A 40 -3.72 1.26 -3.63
C VAL A 40 -4.99 2.04 -4.01
N PRO A 41 -5.83 2.55 -3.08
CA PRO A 41 -7.00 3.34 -3.43
C PRO A 41 -6.69 4.55 -4.33
N ALA A 42 -5.54 5.19 -4.14
CA ALA A 42 -5.12 6.35 -4.92
C ALA A 42 -4.69 6.01 -6.36
N LEU A 43 -4.20 4.80 -6.60
CA LEU A 43 -3.57 4.41 -7.86
C LEU A 43 -4.30 3.29 -8.60
N HIS A 44 -5.31 2.66 -8.00
CA HIS A 44 -6.02 1.51 -8.54
C HIS A 44 -6.53 1.73 -9.98
N GLU A 45 -7.12 2.90 -10.28
CA GLU A 45 -7.63 3.21 -11.62
C GLU A 45 -6.53 3.32 -12.69
N ARG A 46 -5.26 3.35 -12.28
CA ARG A 46 -4.09 3.48 -13.16
C ARG A 46 -3.29 2.17 -13.27
N MET A 47 -3.70 1.14 -12.54
CA MET A 47 -3.00 -0.16 -12.51
C MET A 47 -3.30 -0.98 -13.75
N ALA A 48 -2.31 -1.77 -14.17
CA ALA A 48 -2.51 -2.85 -15.13
C ALA A 48 -3.35 -3.96 -14.50
N ALA A 49 -3.91 -4.87 -15.32
CA ALA A 49 -4.68 -6.01 -14.83
C ALA A 49 -3.85 -6.95 -13.94
N ASP A 50 -2.59 -7.17 -14.30
CA ASP A 50 -1.65 -8.08 -13.62
C ASP A 50 -0.63 -7.31 -12.77
N VAL A 51 -1.07 -6.23 -12.11
CA VAL A 51 -0.20 -5.40 -11.26
C VAL A 51 0.33 -6.17 -10.04
N GLU A 52 1.61 -5.97 -9.73
CA GLU A 52 2.19 -6.36 -8.45
C GLU A 52 2.25 -5.17 -7.48
N VAL A 53 1.83 -5.38 -6.23
CA VAL A 53 1.93 -4.37 -5.17
C VAL A 53 2.84 -4.89 -4.07
N TRP A 54 3.93 -4.18 -3.84
CA TRP A 54 4.94 -4.50 -2.83
C TRP A 54 4.90 -3.44 -1.75
N ILE A 55 4.82 -3.85 -0.49
CA ILE A 55 4.85 -2.95 0.66
C ILE A 55 6.08 -3.22 1.52
N ASP A 56 6.76 -2.17 1.95
CA ASP A 56 7.85 -2.29 2.92
C ASP A 56 7.31 -2.39 4.35
N ASP A 57 8.14 -2.84 5.30
CA ASP A 57 7.79 -2.96 6.72
C ASP A 57 6.59 -3.89 7.02
N ALA A 58 6.33 -4.89 6.18
CA ALA A 58 5.23 -5.86 6.34
C ALA A 58 5.37 -6.81 7.57
N ASN A 59 6.29 -6.51 8.48
CA ASN A 59 6.39 -7.12 9.80
C ASN A 59 5.56 -6.37 10.87
N ARG A 60 5.00 -5.20 10.55
CA ARG A 60 4.15 -4.39 11.42
C ARG A 60 2.67 -4.73 11.25
N GLN A 61 1.89 -4.54 12.32
CA GLN A 61 0.47 -4.92 12.33
C GLN A 61 -0.38 -4.05 11.39
N ASP A 62 -0.14 -2.74 11.34
CA ASP A 62 -0.86 -1.83 10.45
C ASP A 62 -0.66 -2.24 8.98
N GLU A 63 0.57 -2.54 8.57
CA GLU A 63 0.92 -2.99 7.22
C GLU A 63 0.30 -4.36 6.88
N ILE A 64 0.28 -5.30 7.82
CA ILE A 64 -0.40 -6.59 7.66
C ILE A 64 -1.90 -6.39 7.44
N ASP A 65 -2.53 -5.53 8.24
CA ASP A 65 -3.96 -5.23 8.14
C ASP A 65 -4.30 -4.50 6.84
N ILE A 66 -3.44 -3.58 6.40
CA ILE A 66 -3.53 -2.90 5.10
C ILE A 66 -3.52 -3.93 3.96
N CYS A 67 -2.53 -4.84 3.95
CA CYS A 67 -2.41 -5.86 2.91
C CYS A 67 -3.66 -6.72 2.80
N LYS A 68 -4.16 -7.23 3.95
CA LYS A 68 -5.40 -8.02 3.99
C LYS A 68 -6.58 -7.23 3.46
N ARG A 69 -6.68 -5.95 3.83
CA ARG A 69 -7.77 -5.09 3.39
C ARG A 69 -7.71 -4.80 1.89
N TRP A 70 -6.52 -4.61 1.34
CA TRP A 70 -6.35 -4.44 -0.10
C TRP A 70 -6.71 -5.72 -0.86
N ALA A 71 -6.23 -6.88 -0.39
CA ALA A 71 -6.60 -8.18 -0.98
C ALA A 71 -8.12 -8.40 -1.00
N GLU A 72 -8.80 -8.11 0.12
CA GLU A 72 -10.26 -8.24 0.23
C GLU A 72 -11.02 -7.28 -0.71
N LEU A 73 -10.61 -6.01 -0.79
CA LEU A 73 -11.34 -4.98 -1.52
C LEU A 73 -11.06 -4.96 -3.04
N TYR A 74 -9.85 -5.34 -3.43
CA TYR A 74 -9.37 -5.23 -4.82
C TYR A 74 -9.08 -6.59 -5.46
N GLY A 75 -9.24 -7.69 -4.74
CA GLY A 75 -9.09 -9.04 -5.27
C GLY A 75 -7.64 -9.47 -5.51
N PHE A 76 -6.68 -8.89 -4.79
CA PHE A 76 -5.29 -9.32 -4.87
C PHE A 76 -5.07 -10.66 -4.18
N ASP A 77 -4.23 -11.49 -4.78
CA ASP A 77 -3.55 -12.57 -4.06
C ASP A 77 -2.52 -11.96 -3.10
N LEU A 78 -2.41 -12.51 -1.88
CA LEU A 78 -1.58 -11.96 -0.82
C LEU A 78 -0.55 -12.97 -0.34
N GLU A 79 0.72 -12.62 -0.46
CA GLU A 79 1.86 -13.35 0.09
C GLU A 79 2.75 -12.44 0.93
N PHE A 80 3.31 -12.98 2.02
CA PHE A 80 4.25 -12.26 2.88
C PHE A 80 5.64 -12.89 2.78
N PHE A 81 6.60 -12.11 2.31
CA PHE A 81 8.01 -12.51 2.26
C PHE A 81 8.72 -12.08 3.54
N ARG A 82 9.33 -13.05 4.23
CA ARG A 82 10.21 -12.76 5.37
C ARG A 82 11.65 -12.91 4.94
N TRP A 83 12.42 -11.83 5.03
CA TRP A 83 13.86 -11.90 4.83
C TRP A 83 14.48 -12.86 5.84
N LYS A 84 15.08 -13.95 5.35
CA LYS A 84 15.95 -14.82 6.15
C LYS A 84 17.38 -14.41 5.84
N LYS A 85 18.11 -13.92 6.85
CA LYS A 85 19.56 -13.82 6.73
C LYS A 85 20.12 -15.25 6.64
N ALA A 86 20.90 -15.50 5.59
CA ALA A 86 21.73 -16.69 5.45
C ALA A 86 22.82 -16.71 6.53
#